data_AF-A0A1I3XKD3-F1
#
_entry.id   AF-A0A1I3XKD3-F1
#
_cell.length_a   1.000
_cell.length_b   1.000
_cell.length_c   1.000
_cell.angle_alpha   90.00
_cell.angle_beta   90.00
_cell.angle_gamma   90.00
#
_symmetry.space_group_name_H-M   'P 1'
#
loop_
_entity.id
_entity.type
_entity.pdbx_description
1 polymer ?
#
loop_
_entity_poly.entity_id
_entity_poly.type
_entity_poly.pdbx_seq_one_letter_code
_entity_poly.pdbx_strand_id
1 'polypeptide(L)'
;MARRGFEPLFQAWNGEWLDPSDVIHRIQEAFAEVGYRWVTSHVFGKTVGLVLDEADLPLSAIADQLGHTQKVADKHYRKRRVANDASAEALERMFDEEPAR
;
A
#
# COMPACT_ATOMS: atom_id res chain seq x y z
N MET A 1 -12.01 -39.90 8.29
CA MET A 1 -11.96 -39.13 9.55
C MET A 1 -11.25 -37.82 9.28
N ALA A 2 -11.98 -36.71 9.16
CA ALA A 2 -11.38 -35.40 8.95
C ALA A 2 -10.67 -34.94 10.22
N ARG A 3 -9.35 -34.73 10.17
CA ARG A 3 -8.62 -34.06 11.24
C ARG A 3 -9.06 -32.59 11.23
N ARG A 4 -9.90 -32.18 12.18
CA ARG A 4 -10.06 -30.75 12.52
C ARG A 4 -8.80 -30.29 13.26
N GLY A 5 -7.73 -30.09 12.51
CA GLY A 5 -6.55 -29.32 12.89
C GLY A 5 -6.35 -28.19 11.89
N PHE A 6 -5.65 -27.13 12.26
CA PHE A 6 -5.32 -26.04 11.34
C PHE A 6 -4.43 -26.57 10.21
N GLU A 7 -5.04 -26.94 9.09
CA GLU A 7 -4.33 -27.28 7.86
C GLU A 7 -3.96 -26.01 7.09
N PRO A 8 -2.81 -25.98 6.38
CA PRO A 8 -2.43 -24.80 5.63
C PRO A 8 -3.41 -24.60 4.47
N LEU A 9 -3.89 -23.37 4.27
CA LEU A 9 -4.65 -23.00 3.08
C LEU A 9 -3.77 -23.10 1.82
N PHE A 10 -2.51 -22.68 1.95
CA PHE A 10 -1.48 -22.84 0.93
C PHE A 10 -0.44 -23.83 1.43
N GLN A 11 -0.43 -25.01 0.80
CA GLN A 11 0.42 -26.13 1.21
C GLN A 11 1.68 -26.20 0.36
N ALA A 12 2.76 -26.70 0.96
CA ALA A 12 3.89 -27.20 0.20
C ALA A 12 3.49 -28.49 -0.54
N TRP A 13 4.35 -28.95 -1.45
CA TRP A 13 4.09 -30.15 -2.27
C TRP A 13 3.85 -31.42 -1.43
N ASN A 14 4.37 -31.47 -0.20
CA ASN A 14 4.24 -32.57 0.74
C ASN A 14 3.02 -32.42 1.70
N GLY A 15 2.18 -31.40 1.50
CA GLY A 15 0.99 -31.14 2.33
C GLY A 15 1.29 -30.39 3.64
N GLU A 16 2.55 -30.02 3.90
CA GLU A 16 2.95 -29.26 5.07
C GLU A 16 2.88 -27.75 4.83
N TRP A 17 3.25 -26.97 5.85
CA TRP A 17 3.35 -25.51 5.76
C TRP A 17 4.44 -25.11 4.76
N LEU A 18 4.18 -24.04 4.01
CA LEU A 18 5.19 -23.44 3.14
C LEU A 18 6.30 -22.80 3.97
N ASP A 19 7.55 -23.06 3.60
CA ASP A 19 8.68 -22.31 4.13
C ASP A 19 8.64 -20.86 3.61
N PRO A 20 8.79 -19.84 4.47
CA PRO A 20 8.78 -18.45 4.04
C PRO A 20 9.84 -18.10 3.00
N SER A 21 11.03 -18.71 3.07
CA SER A 21 12.13 -18.45 2.15
C SER A 21 11.80 -18.99 0.76
N ASP A 22 11.21 -20.18 0.67
CA ASP A 22 10.76 -20.76 -0.59
C ASP A 22 9.69 -19.89 -1.26
N VAL A 23 8.76 -19.34 -0.47
CA VAL A 23 7.73 -18.43 -0.99
C VAL A 23 8.36 -17.14 -1.51
N ILE A 24 9.30 -16.56 -0.77
CA ILE A 24 10.02 -15.35 -1.19
C ILE A 24 10.79 -15.60 -2.50
N HIS A 25 11.51 -16.71 -2.61
CA HIS A 25 12.26 -17.06 -3.82
C HIS A 25 11.33 -17.25 -5.02
N ARG A 26 10.22 -17.99 -4.88
CA ARG A 26 9.24 -18.19 -5.95
C ARG A 26 8.61 -16.88 -6.42
N ILE A 27 8.31 -15.98 -5.50
CA ILE A 27 7.78 -14.65 -5.83
C ILE A 27 8.83 -13.82 -6.60
N GLN A 28 10.10 -13.86 -6.16
CA GLN A 28 11.19 -13.17 -6.84
C GLN A 28 11.43 -13.73 -8.26
N GLU A 29 11.38 -15.05 -8.44
CA GLU A 29 11.46 -15.70 -9.74
C GLU A 29 10.33 -15.24 -10.65
N ALA A 30 9.08 -15.29 -10.17
CA ALA A 30 7.93 -14.84 -10.94
C ALA A 30 8.05 -13.37 -11.36
N PHE A 31 8.46 -12.46 -10.45
CA PHE A 31 8.71 -11.07 -10.82
C PHE A 31 9.89 -10.89 -11.78
N ALA A 32 10.94 -11.71 -11.66
CA ALA A 32 12.09 -11.67 -12.55
C ALA A 32 11.72 -12.08 -13.98
N GLU A 33 10.87 -13.09 -14.15
CA GLU A 33 10.38 -13.57 -15.44
C GLU A 33 9.60 -12.50 -16.20
N VAL A 34 8.85 -11.66 -15.49
CA VAL A 34 8.10 -10.54 -16.09
C VAL A 34 8.89 -9.23 -16.16
N GLY A 35 10.20 -9.25 -15.88
CA GLY A 35 11.08 -8.08 -16.01
C GLY A 35 11.12 -7.13 -14.80
N TYR A 36 10.53 -7.52 -13.67
CA TYR A 36 10.41 -6.73 -12.44
C TYR A 36 11.33 -7.25 -11.32
N ARG A 37 12.59 -7.60 -11.62
CA ARG A 37 13.56 -8.18 -10.65
C ARG A 37 13.76 -7.39 -9.35
N TRP A 38 13.44 -6.10 -9.36
CA TRP A 38 13.56 -5.20 -8.20
C TRP A 38 12.34 -5.27 -7.25
N VAL A 39 11.24 -5.90 -7.69
CA VAL A 39 10.01 -6.00 -6.91
C VAL A 39 10.12 -7.15 -5.90
N THR A 40 9.77 -6.83 -4.65
CA THR A 40 9.61 -7.78 -3.55
C THR A 40 8.18 -7.74 -3.05
N SER A 41 7.76 -8.70 -2.21
CA SER A 41 6.44 -8.66 -1.56
C SER A 41 6.20 -7.34 -0.81
N HIS A 42 7.23 -6.80 -0.16
CA HIS A 42 7.13 -5.50 0.53
C HIS A 42 6.89 -4.34 -0.45
N VAL A 43 7.58 -4.33 -1.58
CA VAL A 43 7.36 -3.32 -2.64
C VAL A 43 5.97 -3.47 -3.25
N PHE A 44 5.53 -4.70 -3.52
CA PHE A 44 4.20 -4.98 -4.04
C PHE A 44 3.09 -4.52 -3.08
N GLY A 45 3.28 -4.69 -1.77
CA GLY A 45 2.38 -4.15 -0.76
C GLY A 45 2.25 -2.61 -0.79
N LYS A 46 3.31 -1.89 -1.17
CA LYS A 46 3.22 -0.44 -1.39
C LYS A 46 2.35 -0.09 -2.59
N THR A 47 2.40 -0.88 -3.65
CA THR A 47 1.52 -0.71 -4.81
C THR A 47 0.06 -0.88 -4.42
N VAL A 48 -0.27 -1.86 -3.57
CA VAL A 48 -1.63 -2.02 -3.03
C VAL A 48 -2.07 -0.76 -2.28
N GLY A 49 -1.24 -0.28 -1.34
CA GLY A 49 -1.54 0.94 -0.59
C GLY A 49 -1.78 2.16 -1.49
N LEU A 50 -0.96 2.29 -2.55
CA LEU A 50 -1.07 3.37 -3.52
C LEU A 50 -2.37 3.31 -4.33
N VAL A 51 -2.76 2.12 -4.80
CA VAL A 51 -4.01 1.95 -5.57
C VAL A 51 -5.23 2.28 -4.71
N LEU A 52 -5.22 1.92 -3.42
CA LEU A 52 -6.28 2.28 -2.49
C LEU A 52 -6.34 3.80 -2.22
N ASP A 53 -5.18 4.46 -2.16
CA ASP A 53 -5.07 5.92 -2.04
C ASP A 53 -5.62 6.66 -3.27
N GLU A 54 -5.32 6.14 -4.47
CA GLU A 54 -5.82 6.65 -5.75
C GLU A 54 -7.34 6.47 -5.90
N ALA A 55 -7.89 5.41 -5.31
CA ALA A 55 -9.33 5.19 -5.21
C ALA A 55 -10.03 6.09 -4.16
N ASP A 56 -9.29 7.03 -3.56
CA ASP A 56 -9.73 7.97 -2.52
C ASP A 56 -10.37 7.29 -1.29
N LEU A 57 -9.91 6.08 -0.97
CA LEU A 57 -10.32 5.40 0.24
C LEU A 57 -9.76 6.12 1.48
N PRO A 58 -10.48 6.06 2.62
CA PRO A 58 -10.02 6.67 3.85
C PRO A 58 -8.75 5.99 4.36
N LEU A 59 -7.86 6.77 4.99
CA LEU A 59 -6.60 6.27 5.55
C LEU A 59 -6.77 5.11 6.53
N SER A 60 -7.89 5.07 7.27
CA SER A 60 -8.26 3.96 8.14
C SER A 60 -8.41 2.64 7.38
N ALA A 61 -9.12 2.63 6.26
CA ALA A 61 -9.31 1.44 5.45
C ALA A 61 -7.98 0.95 4.83
N ILE A 62 -7.12 1.87 4.40
CA ILE A 62 -5.79 1.54 3.88
C ILE A 62 -4.91 0.92 4.98
N ALA A 63 -4.95 1.50 6.18
CA ALA A 63 -4.26 1.00 7.36
C ALA A 63 -4.73 -0.41 7.74
N ASP A 64 -6.04 -0.63 7.82
CA ASP A 64 -6.64 -1.93 8.18
C ASP A 64 -6.27 -3.01 7.16
N GLN A 65 -6.32 -2.70 5.87
CA GLN A 65 -5.95 -3.64 4.80
C GLN A 65 -4.48 -4.07 4.88
N LEU A 66 -3.59 -3.18 5.30
CA LEU A 66 -2.15 -3.43 5.34
C LEU A 66 -1.63 -3.78 6.74
N GLY A 67 -2.52 -3.86 7.74
CA GLY A 67 -2.15 -4.15 9.13
C GLY A 67 -1.26 -3.07 9.77
N HIS A 68 -1.45 -1.80 9.39
CA HIS A 68 -0.64 -0.68 9.83
C HIS A 68 -1.44 0.33 10.63
N THR A 69 -0.75 1.27 11.29
CA THR A 69 -1.42 2.45 11.85
C THR A 69 -1.75 3.45 10.74
N GLN A 70 -2.77 4.29 10.93
CA GLN A 70 -3.10 5.36 9.98
C GLN A 70 -1.91 6.30 9.73
N LYS A 71 -1.07 6.55 10.74
CA LYS A 71 0.17 7.34 10.61
C LYS A 71 1.16 6.72 9.62
N VAL A 72 1.30 5.39 9.64
CA VAL A 72 2.15 4.67 8.68
C VAL A 72 1.54 4.71 7.29
N ALA A 73 0.22 4.56 7.18
CA ALA A 73 -0.48 4.62 5.90
C ALA A 73 -0.34 6.00 5.24
N ASP A 74 -0.55 7.07 6.00
CA ASP A 74 -0.38 8.45 5.55
C ASP A 74 1.06 8.72 5.07
N LYS A 75 2.05 8.29 5.86
CA LYS A 75 3.47 8.50 5.53
C LYS A 75 3.92 7.80 4.25
N HIS A 76 3.42 6.59 3.99
CA HIS A 76 3.99 5.70 2.98
C HIS A 76 3.15 5.52 1.72
N TYR A 77 1.83 5.69 1.79
CA TYR A 77 0.91 5.39 0.68
C TYR A 77 0.17 6.61 0.16
N ARG A 78 0.05 7.70 0.94
CA ARG A 78 -0.60 8.92 0.49
C ARG A 78 0.26 9.62 -0.57
N LYS A 79 -0.29 9.79 -1.78
CA LYS A 79 0.34 10.67 -2.78
C LYS A 79 0.24 12.12 -2.32
N ARG A 80 1.33 12.88 -2.49
CA ARG A 80 1.27 14.35 -2.41
C ARG A 80 0.36 14.83 -3.54
N ARG A 81 -0.81 15.35 -3.19
CA ARG A 81 -1.74 15.92 -4.16
C ARG A 81 -1.26 17.33 -4.51
N VAL A 82 -0.90 17.55 -5.78
CA VAL A 82 -0.80 18.90 -6.36
C VAL A 82 -2.22 19.32 -6.69
N ALA A 83 -2.99 19.61 -5.65
CA ALA A 83 -4.34 20.08 -5.78
C ALA A 83 -4.58 20.99 -4.59
N ASN A 84 -3.86 22.10 -4.58
CA ASN A 84 -4.21 23.13 -3.64
C ASN A 84 -4.54 24.43 -4.34
N ASP A 85 -5.13 24.37 -5.52
CA ASP A 85 -5.66 25.56 -6.20
C ASP A 85 -6.63 26.29 -5.28
N ALA A 86 -7.45 25.56 -4.52
CA ALA A 86 -8.38 26.14 -3.56
C ALA A 86 -7.68 26.83 -2.37
N SER A 87 -6.66 26.24 -1.73
CA SER A 87 -5.97 26.99 -0.67
C SER A 87 -4.96 27.99 -1.24
N ALA A 88 -4.41 27.79 -2.43
CA ALA A 88 -3.59 28.79 -3.10
C ALA A 88 -4.45 30.02 -3.37
N GLU A 89 -5.64 29.85 -3.95
CA GLU A 89 -6.62 30.92 -4.15
C GLU A 89 -7.04 31.57 -2.82
N ALA A 90 -7.28 30.80 -1.76
CA ALA A 90 -7.58 31.35 -0.44
C ALA A 90 -6.42 32.15 0.16
N LEU A 91 -5.17 31.69 -0.04
CA LEU A 91 -3.96 32.37 0.43
C LEU A 91 -3.69 33.64 -0.37
N GLU A 92 -3.86 33.63 -1.69
CA GLU A 92 -3.71 34.82 -2.54
C GLU A 92 -4.72 35.91 -2.15
N ARG A 93 -5.99 35.55 -1.94
CA ARG A 93 -7.02 36.50 -1.47
C ARG A 93 -6.69 37.15 -0.13
N MET A 94 -5.98 36.46 0.77
CA MET A 94 -5.56 37.04 2.06
C MET A 94 -4.57 38.20 1.86
N PHE A 95 -3.79 38.21 0.77
CA PHE A 95 -2.81 39.25 0.48
C PHE A 95 -3.35 40.38 -0.41
N ASP A 96 -4.40 40.13 -1.18
CA ASP A 96 -5.08 41.15 -2.00
C ASP A 96 -5.97 42.11 -1.18
N GLU A 97 -6.23 41.83 0.11
CA GLU A 97 -7.10 42.64 0.97
C GLU A 97 -6.38 43.72 1.83
N GLU A 98 -5.09 44.03 1.62
CA GLU A 98 -4.47 45.20 2.26
C GLU A 98 -4.79 46.52 1.48
N PRO A 99 -5.14 47.60 2.20
CA PRO A 99 -6.17 48.54 1.78
C PRO A 99 -5.65 49.63 0.85
N ALA A 100 -6.53 50.09 -0.05
CA ALA A 100 -6.42 51.40 -0.68
C ALA A 100 -6.24 52.47 0.42
N ARG A 101 -5.01 52.96 0.55
CA ARG A 101 -4.63 54.12 1.36
C ARG A 101 -4.73 55.39 0.53
#